data_AF-A0A2V5GV37-F1
#
_entry.id   AF-A0A2V5GV37-F1
#
_cell.length_a   1.000
_cell.length_b   1.000
_cell.length_c   1.000
_cell.angle_alpha   90.00
_cell.angle_beta   90.00
_cell.angle_gamma   90.00
#
_symmetry.space_group_name_H-M   'P 1'
#
loop_
_entity.id
_entity.type
_entity.pdbx_description
1 polymer ?
#
loop_
_entity_poly.entity_id
_entity_poly.type
_entity_poly.pdbx_seq_one_letter_code
_entity_poly.pdbx_strand_id
1 'polypeptide(L)'
;CRERDQLCVITRDVKTRTVNVYPHRPAGASNAGSRATLWEALGVFWGEPRVAGWRQAVFGCGCANKLGNTMLLRDDVSQAWASLHFALRPVELSRDFKSLSVQFFWLPGQQCPSDVPLLSPPAFGPDNTGGWEFRNPWNSRRLQSGDFLRLLTHDPERCPLPSFELLEIQWYLHRAAALSGLTIPPQIFLSDEIQRREGSEST
;
A
#
# COMPACT_ATOMS: atom_id res chain seq x y z
N CYS A 1 -6.07 -3.72 -13.70
CA CYS A 1 -6.21 -2.46 -12.94
C CYS A 1 -6.58 -1.28 -13.84
N ARG A 2 -5.93 -1.04 -15.00
CA ARG A 2 -6.28 0.09 -15.88
C ARG A 2 -7.74 0.11 -16.32
N GLU A 3 -8.25 -1.02 -16.78
CA GLU A 3 -9.67 -1.18 -17.17
C GLU A 3 -10.63 -0.99 -15.97
N ARG A 4 -10.24 -1.49 -14.79
CA ARG A 4 -10.99 -1.40 -13.53
C ARG A 4 -11.08 0.03 -13.00
N ASP A 5 -9.93 0.66 -12.78
CA ASP A 5 -9.81 1.91 -12.03
C ASP A 5 -10.08 3.13 -12.90
N GLN A 6 -9.59 3.11 -14.15
CA GLN A 6 -9.62 4.16 -15.18
C GLN A 6 -8.92 5.48 -14.80
N LEU A 7 -9.04 5.90 -13.55
CA LEU A 7 -8.53 7.12 -12.93
C LEU A 7 -7.80 6.77 -11.64
N CYS A 8 -7.18 7.76 -11.00
CA CYS A 8 -6.56 7.55 -9.69
C CYS A 8 -7.62 7.10 -8.69
N VAL A 9 -7.37 6.00 -7.98
CA VAL A 9 -8.33 5.46 -7.02
C VAL A 9 -8.56 6.35 -5.79
N ILE A 10 -7.65 7.30 -5.53
CA ILE A 10 -7.72 8.25 -4.42
C ILE A 10 -8.37 9.57 -4.84
N THR A 11 -7.90 10.17 -5.93
CA THR A 11 -8.27 11.53 -6.34
C THR A 11 -9.22 11.59 -7.55
N ARG A 12 -9.47 10.46 -8.22
CA ARG A 12 -10.25 10.36 -9.48
C ARG A 12 -9.75 11.28 -10.59
N ASP A 13 -8.45 11.47 -10.66
CA ASP A 13 -7.77 12.30 -11.67
C ASP A 13 -7.04 11.45 -12.72
N VAL A 14 -6.68 12.08 -13.84
CA VAL A 14 -5.91 11.50 -14.96
C VAL A 14 -4.41 11.45 -14.63
N LYS A 15 -3.59 10.96 -15.59
CA LYS A 15 -2.12 10.78 -15.46
C LYS A 15 -1.74 9.80 -14.35
N THR A 16 -2.15 8.56 -14.55
CA THR A 16 -1.97 7.50 -13.56
C THR A 16 -0.89 6.51 -13.98
N ARG A 17 -0.27 5.90 -12.97
CA ARG A 17 0.57 4.73 -13.12
C ARG A 17 0.08 3.58 -12.24
N THR A 18 0.40 2.37 -12.66
CA THR A 18 0.11 1.18 -11.89
C THR A 18 1.09 1.09 -10.73
N VAL A 19 0.58 0.95 -9.51
CA VAL A 19 1.36 0.62 -8.33
C VAL A 19 0.94 -0.74 -7.77
N ASN A 20 1.86 -1.37 -7.05
CA ASN A 20 1.54 -2.56 -6.28
C ASN A 20 0.98 -2.16 -4.90
N VAL A 21 0.01 -2.92 -4.42
CA VAL A 21 -0.53 -2.78 -3.06
C VAL A 21 0.48 -3.35 -2.07
N TYR A 22 0.89 -4.59 -2.29
CA TYR A 22 1.95 -5.27 -1.57
C TYR A 22 3.19 -5.38 -2.46
N PRO A 23 4.40 -5.07 -1.97
CA PRO A 23 5.62 -5.09 -2.77
C PRO A 23 5.81 -6.42 -3.51
N HIS A 24 5.97 -6.35 -4.84
CA HIS A 24 6.35 -7.50 -5.65
C HIS A 24 7.85 -7.75 -5.44
N ARG A 25 8.24 -8.99 -5.15
CA ARG A 25 9.65 -9.37 -5.14
C ARG A 25 10.08 -9.80 -6.55
N PRO A 26 11.24 -9.39 -7.04
CA PRO A 26 11.85 -10.02 -8.20
C PRO A 26 12.15 -11.50 -7.87
N ALA A 27 11.98 -12.37 -8.87
CA ALA A 27 12.34 -13.78 -8.76
C ALA A 27 13.83 -13.91 -8.43
N GLY A 28 14.19 -14.67 -7.39
CA GLY A 28 15.58 -14.95 -7.00
C GLY A 28 16.04 -14.38 -5.64
N ALA A 29 15.25 -13.52 -4.98
CA ALA A 29 15.57 -13.07 -3.62
C ALA A 29 15.20 -14.13 -2.57
N SER A 30 15.99 -15.20 -2.45
CA SER A 30 15.79 -16.28 -1.49
C SER A 30 16.31 -15.91 -0.09
N ASN A 31 15.59 -15.04 0.62
CA ASN A 31 15.84 -14.83 2.06
C ASN A 31 14.80 -15.60 2.89
N ALA A 32 14.83 -16.94 2.78
CA ALA A 32 13.88 -17.82 3.47
C ALA A 32 13.83 -17.54 5.00
N GLY A 33 14.98 -17.23 5.61
CA GLY A 33 15.09 -16.85 7.03
C GLY A 33 14.30 -15.58 7.37
N SER A 34 14.47 -14.49 6.60
CA SER A 34 13.74 -13.23 6.83
C SER A 34 12.22 -13.35 6.71
N ARG A 35 11.74 -14.33 5.92
CA ARG A 35 10.32 -14.59 5.72
C ARG A 35 9.72 -15.29 6.92
N ALA A 36 10.40 -16.30 7.46
CA ALA A 36 9.97 -16.96 8.70
C ALA A 36 9.84 -15.92 9.83
N THR A 37 10.85 -15.06 10.00
CA THR A 37 10.86 -14.01 11.02
C THR A 37 9.69 -13.03 10.90
N LEU A 38 9.35 -12.57 9.68
CA LEU A 38 8.22 -11.66 9.49
C LEU A 38 6.91 -12.30 9.95
N TRP A 39 6.62 -13.51 9.48
CA TRP A 39 5.31 -14.10 9.75
C TRP A 39 5.17 -14.68 11.16
N GLU A 40 6.28 -15.08 11.78
CA GLU A 40 6.33 -15.39 13.21
C GLU A 40 6.03 -14.13 14.03
N ALA A 41 6.67 -12.99 13.69
CA ALA A 41 6.40 -11.72 14.36
C ALA A 41 4.95 -11.28 14.19
N LEU A 42 4.36 -11.38 12.99
CA LEU A 42 2.93 -11.10 12.79
C LEU A 42 2.04 -12.05 13.61
N GLY A 43 2.43 -13.31 13.76
CA GLY A 43 1.70 -14.28 14.60
C GLY A 43 1.68 -13.95 16.10
N VAL A 44 2.58 -13.09 16.58
CA VAL A 44 2.57 -12.59 17.97
C VAL A 44 1.42 -11.60 18.20
N PHE A 45 1.06 -10.81 17.18
CA PHE A 45 0.06 -9.74 17.32
C PHE A 45 -1.32 -10.11 16.76
N TRP A 46 -1.39 -11.02 15.79
CA TRP A 46 -2.64 -11.41 15.12
C TRP A 46 -2.87 -12.91 15.16
N GLY A 47 -4.13 -13.31 15.28
CA GLY A 47 -4.53 -14.72 15.29
C GLY A 47 -4.23 -15.44 13.98
N GLU A 48 -4.02 -16.76 14.09
CA GLU A 48 -3.62 -17.63 12.98
C GLU A 48 -4.49 -17.49 11.71
N PRO A 49 -5.84 -17.46 11.78
CA PRO A 49 -6.67 -17.37 10.57
C PRO A 49 -6.38 -16.13 9.72
N ARG A 50 -6.09 -15.00 10.39
CA ARG A 50 -5.77 -13.73 9.71
C ARG A 50 -4.39 -13.79 9.06
N VAL A 51 -3.39 -14.28 9.79
CA VAL A 51 -2.02 -14.39 9.29
C VAL A 51 -1.94 -15.39 8.13
N ALA A 52 -2.68 -16.50 8.21
CA ALA A 52 -2.81 -17.47 7.13
C ALA A 52 -3.45 -16.86 5.87
N GLY A 53 -4.52 -16.08 6.04
CA GLY A 53 -5.16 -15.34 4.94
C GLY A 53 -4.19 -14.38 4.23
N TRP A 54 -3.41 -13.62 4.99
CA TRP A 54 -2.37 -12.76 4.42
C TRP A 54 -1.28 -13.56 3.69
N ARG A 55 -0.79 -14.66 4.29
CA ARG A 55 0.20 -15.54 3.63
C ARG A 55 -0.33 -16.10 2.32
N GLN A 56 -1.60 -16.52 2.30
CA GLN A 56 -2.26 -17.02 1.10
C GLN A 56 -2.42 -15.92 0.04
N ALA A 57 -2.76 -14.70 0.43
CA ALA A 57 -2.86 -13.58 -0.52
C ALA A 57 -1.49 -13.22 -1.13
N VAL A 58 -0.41 -13.28 -0.32
CA VAL A 58 0.96 -12.96 -0.75
C VAL A 58 1.61 -14.09 -1.56
N PHE A 59 1.40 -15.36 -1.20
CA PHE A 59 2.10 -16.52 -1.80
C PHE A 59 1.19 -17.50 -2.55
N GLY A 60 -0.13 -17.39 -2.43
CA GLY A 60 -1.09 -18.29 -3.06
C GLY A 60 -0.94 -18.32 -4.58
N CYS A 61 -1.22 -19.50 -5.15
CA CYS A 61 -0.83 -19.88 -6.50
C CYS A 61 -1.19 -18.84 -7.57
N GLY A 62 -0.16 -18.44 -8.31
CA GLY A 62 -0.21 -17.42 -9.32
C GLY A 62 -0.97 -17.86 -10.57
N CYS A 63 -2.02 -17.12 -10.89
CA CYS A 63 -2.47 -16.77 -12.24
C CYS A 63 -3.39 -15.52 -12.20
N ALA A 64 -4.12 -15.28 -11.10
CA ALA A 64 -5.05 -14.14 -10.95
C ALA A 64 -4.57 -13.01 -10.01
N ASN A 65 -3.60 -13.25 -9.12
CA ASN A 65 -3.19 -12.30 -8.07
C ASN A 65 -2.38 -11.08 -8.54
N LYS A 66 -2.04 -10.96 -9.84
CA LYS A 66 -1.41 -9.72 -10.36
C LYS A 66 -2.39 -8.53 -10.35
N LEU A 67 -3.67 -8.78 -10.64
CA LEU A 67 -4.68 -7.71 -10.69
C LEU A 67 -5.15 -7.30 -9.29
N GLY A 68 -5.32 -8.27 -8.39
CA GLY A 68 -5.64 -8.03 -6.98
C GLY A 68 -4.50 -7.37 -6.18
N ASN A 69 -3.28 -7.37 -6.70
CA ASN A 69 -2.16 -6.67 -6.08
C ASN A 69 -1.87 -5.29 -6.73
N THR A 70 -2.71 -4.79 -7.63
CA THR A 70 -2.43 -3.52 -8.34
C THR A 70 -3.56 -2.51 -8.22
N MET A 71 -3.20 -1.24 -8.23
CA MET A 71 -4.12 -0.10 -8.30
C MET A 71 -3.52 1.05 -9.12
N LEU A 72 -4.37 1.91 -9.68
CA LEU A 72 -3.95 3.13 -10.36
C LEU A 72 -3.87 4.31 -9.41
N LEU A 73 -2.70 4.95 -9.35
CA LEU A 73 -2.48 6.19 -8.63
C LEU A 73 -1.95 7.27 -9.56
N ARG A 74 -2.33 8.53 -9.32
CA ARG A 74 -1.68 9.70 -9.93
C ARG A 74 -0.21 9.75 -9.48
N ASP A 75 0.67 10.34 -10.28
CA ASP A 75 2.12 10.31 -10.02
C ASP A 75 2.50 10.79 -8.61
N ASP A 76 1.95 11.90 -8.16
CA ASP A 76 2.15 12.48 -6.82
C ASP A 76 1.59 11.57 -5.71
N VAL A 77 0.38 11.03 -5.87
CA VAL A 77 -0.24 10.08 -4.92
C VAL A 77 0.59 8.79 -4.85
N SER A 78 1.15 8.34 -5.97
CA SER A 78 1.99 7.16 -6.01
C SER A 78 3.32 7.34 -5.28
N GLN A 79 3.87 8.57 -5.27
CA GLN A 79 5.08 8.91 -4.51
C GLN A 79 4.77 8.95 -3.02
N ALA A 80 3.65 9.58 -2.64
CA ALA A 80 3.18 9.57 -1.26
C ALA A 80 2.92 8.14 -0.73
N TRP A 81 2.37 7.26 -1.57
CA TRP A 81 2.19 5.84 -1.26
C TRP A 81 3.53 5.13 -1.04
N ALA A 82 4.47 5.29 -1.97
CA ALA A 82 5.79 4.65 -1.91
C ALA A 82 6.62 5.13 -0.72
N SER A 83 6.52 6.42 -0.36
CA SER A 83 7.25 7.03 0.74
C SER A 83 6.47 7.03 2.06
N LEU A 84 5.45 6.18 2.20
CA LEU A 84 4.73 5.93 3.46
C LEU A 84 4.09 7.19 4.08
N HIS A 85 3.60 8.12 3.27
CA HIS A 85 2.91 9.32 3.76
C HIS A 85 1.44 9.06 4.08
N PHE A 86 0.85 8.00 3.53
CA PHE A 86 -0.50 7.58 3.88
C PHE A 86 -0.64 6.06 3.84
N ALA A 87 -1.72 5.57 4.43
CA ALA A 87 -2.14 4.18 4.32
C ALA A 87 -3.66 4.07 4.14
N LEU A 88 -4.08 2.94 3.59
CA LEU A 88 -5.49 2.61 3.34
C LEU A 88 -5.89 1.45 4.22
N ARG A 89 -6.85 1.67 5.12
CA ARG A 89 -7.44 0.60 5.92
C ARG A 89 -8.64 0.02 5.15
N PRO A 90 -8.64 -1.26 4.76
CA PRO A 90 -9.84 -1.88 4.22
C PRO A 90 -10.88 -2.04 5.33
N VAL A 91 -12.15 -1.74 5.00
CA VAL A 91 -13.26 -1.76 5.97
C VAL A 91 -14.24 -2.85 5.62
N GLU A 92 -14.76 -2.83 4.38
CA GLU A 92 -15.83 -3.73 3.98
C GLU A 92 -15.75 -3.99 2.48
N LEU A 93 -15.81 -5.27 2.11
CA LEU A 93 -16.00 -5.74 0.74
C LEU A 93 -17.49 -6.07 0.54
N SER A 94 -18.09 -5.54 -0.50
CA SER A 94 -19.50 -5.81 -0.81
C SER A 94 -19.73 -7.28 -1.16
N ARG A 95 -20.95 -7.78 -0.92
CA ARG A 95 -21.31 -9.18 -1.18
C ARG A 95 -21.16 -9.59 -2.65
N ASP A 96 -21.29 -8.64 -3.57
CA ASP A 96 -21.12 -8.84 -5.00
C ASP A 96 -19.67 -8.65 -5.47
N PHE A 97 -18.73 -8.39 -4.55
CA PHE A 97 -17.31 -8.13 -4.81
C PHE A 97 -17.03 -6.92 -5.72
N LYS A 98 -18.02 -6.04 -5.95
CA LYS A 98 -17.90 -4.87 -6.84
C LYS A 98 -17.46 -3.60 -6.16
N SER A 99 -17.52 -3.54 -4.82
CA SER A 99 -17.17 -2.35 -4.04
C SER A 99 -16.33 -2.73 -2.83
N LEU A 100 -15.20 -2.04 -2.65
CA LEU A 100 -14.38 -2.11 -1.45
C LEU A 100 -14.30 -0.73 -0.82
N SER A 101 -14.84 -0.62 0.39
CA SER A 101 -14.75 0.56 1.24
C SER A 101 -13.41 0.58 1.96
N VAL A 102 -12.66 1.66 1.80
CA VAL A 102 -11.38 1.88 2.49
C VAL A 102 -11.41 3.21 3.24
N GLN A 103 -10.73 3.27 4.37
CA GLN A 103 -10.45 4.53 5.07
C GLN A 103 -9.05 5.01 4.75
N PHE A 104 -8.93 6.29 4.42
CA PHE A 104 -7.67 6.97 4.19
C PHE A 104 -7.08 7.47 5.52
N PHE A 105 -5.78 7.34 5.71
CA PHE A 105 -5.07 7.93 6.85
C PHE A 105 -3.73 8.51 6.44
N TRP A 106 -3.49 9.77 6.81
CA TRP A 106 -2.16 10.36 6.79
C TRP A 106 -1.29 9.69 7.87
N LEU A 107 -0.01 9.51 7.54
CA LEU A 107 0.98 8.96 8.44
C LEU A 107 1.93 10.08 8.88
N PRO A 108 2.43 10.06 10.14
CA PRO A 108 3.12 11.20 10.76
C PRO A 108 4.48 11.55 10.12
N GLY A 109 4.96 10.77 9.15
CA GLY A 109 6.26 10.97 8.51
C GLY A 109 7.41 10.94 9.52
N GLN A 110 8.50 11.64 9.18
CA GLN A 110 9.77 11.63 9.91
C GLN A 110 9.74 12.28 11.31
N GLN A 111 8.60 12.81 11.76
CA GLN A 111 8.51 13.54 13.03
C GLN A 111 8.24 12.58 14.19
N CYS A 112 9.20 11.68 14.45
CA CYS A 112 9.32 11.05 15.76
C CYS A 112 10.10 12.02 16.66
N PRO A 113 9.49 12.55 17.74
CA PRO A 113 10.25 13.30 18.72
C PRO A 113 11.37 12.41 19.28
N SER A 114 12.56 12.99 19.50
CA SER A 114 13.71 12.27 20.05
C SER A 114 13.40 11.61 21.40
N ASP A 115 12.50 12.23 22.16
CA ASP A 115 12.02 11.75 23.46
C ASP A 115 10.49 11.58 23.42
N VAL A 116 10.03 10.33 23.48
CA VAL A 116 8.62 9.98 23.66
C VAL A 116 8.49 9.26 25.01
N PRO A 117 7.65 9.74 25.95
CA PRO A 117 7.42 9.02 27.19
C PRO A 117 6.94 7.60 26.90
N LEU A 118 7.61 6.58 27.48
CA LEU A 118 7.34 5.16 27.20
C LEU A 118 5.87 4.77 27.40
N LEU A 119 5.20 5.42 28.35
CA LEU A 119 3.80 5.15 28.71
C LEU A 119 2.81 6.08 27.97
N SER A 120 3.30 7.04 27.19
CA SER A 120 2.40 7.85 26.38
C SER A 120 1.83 7.00 25.25
N PRO A 121 0.50 7.03 25.03
CA PRO A 121 -0.07 6.34 23.88
C PRO A 121 0.60 6.89 22.61
N PRO A 122 1.05 6.03 21.68
CA PRO A 122 1.50 6.51 20.38
C PRO A 122 0.30 7.13 19.65
N ALA A 123 0.17 8.45 19.77
CA ALA A 123 -0.86 9.20 19.10
C ALA A 123 -0.38 9.52 17.70
N PHE A 124 -1.19 9.16 16.71
CA PHE A 124 -1.12 9.85 15.42
C PHE A 124 -1.59 11.27 15.73
N GLY A 125 -0.66 12.22 15.72
CA GLY A 125 -0.96 13.64 15.94
C GLY A 125 -1.95 14.18 14.89
N PRO A 126 -2.19 15.49 14.84
CA PRO A 126 -2.93 16.07 13.73
C PRO A 126 -2.31 15.64 12.39
N ASP A 127 -3.14 15.51 11.36
CA ASP A 127 -2.71 15.07 10.03
C ASP A 127 -1.48 15.86 9.57
N ASN A 128 -0.33 15.18 9.55
CA ASN A 128 0.89 15.71 8.99
C ASN A 128 0.94 15.30 7.53
N THR A 129 0.44 16.18 6.66
CA THR A 129 0.41 15.86 5.24
C THR A 129 1.77 15.99 4.58
N GLY A 130 2.81 16.47 5.27
CA GLY A 130 4.16 16.62 4.68
C GLY A 130 4.18 17.50 3.43
N GLY A 131 3.22 18.42 3.29
CA GLY A 131 3.05 19.26 2.09
C GLY A 131 2.20 18.62 0.99
N TRP A 132 1.78 17.37 1.12
CA TRP A 132 0.84 16.73 0.20
C TRP A 132 -0.58 17.29 0.42
N GLU A 133 -1.32 17.50 -0.66
CA GLU A 133 -2.72 17.90 -0.62
C GLU A 133 -3.52 17.09 -1.64
N PHE A 134 -4.31 16.14 -1.14
CA PHE A 134 -5.22 15.36 -1.97
C PHE A 134 -6.65 15.81 -1.71
N ARG A 135 -7.44 15.88 -2.79
CA ARG A 135 -8.85 16.29 -2.72
C ARG A 135 -9.74 15.06 -2.83
N ASN A 136 -10.73 14.96 -1.96
CA ASN A 136 -11.76 13.95 -2.04
C ASN A 136 -12.61 14.21 -3.29
N PRO A 137 -12.77 13.21 -4.17
CA PRO A 137 -13.40 13.39 -5.47
C PRO A 137 -14.92 13.62 -5.38
N TRP A 138 -15.57 13.25 -4.27
CA TRP A 138 -17.03 13.36 -4.12
C TRP A 138 -17.48 14.68 -3.51
N ASN A 139 -16.70 15.26 -2.59
CA ASN A 139 -17.08 16.47 -1.88
C ASN A 139 -16.11 17.65 -2.09
N SER A 140 -15.05 17.44 -2.88
CA SER A 140 -14.03 18.44 -3.16
C SER A 140 -13.30 19.00 -1.93
N ARG A 141 -13.42 18.40 -0.75
CA ARG A 141 -12.66 18.79 0.44
C ARG A 141 -11.29 18.13 0.43
N ARG A 142 -10.33 18.69 1.20
CA ARG A 142 -9.04 18.02 1.44
C ARG A 142 -9.30 16.67 2.12
N LEU A 143 -8.60 15.63 1.68
CA LEU A 143 -8.64 14.32 2.33
C LEU A 143 -8.04 14.43 3.73
N GLN A 144 -8.80 13.95 4.70
CA GLN A 144 -8.40 13.87 6.10
C GLN A 144 -8.31 12.41 6.53
N SER A 145 -7.55 12.15 7.60
CA SER A 145 -7.54 10.82 8.19
C SER A 145 -8.94 10.42 8.67
N GLY A 146 -9.35 9.21 8.33
CA GLY A 146 -10.68 8.68 8.58
C GLY A 146 -11.66 8.86 7.41
N ASP A 147 -11.31 9.63 6.37
CA ASP A 147 -12.17 9.77 5.20
C ASP A 147 -12.35 8.43 4.48
N PHE A 148 -13.59 8.16 4.09
CA PHE A 148 -13.93 6.95 3.33
C PHE A 148 -13.76 7.18 1.84
N LEU A 149 -13.12 6.22 1.18
CA LEU A 149 -13.02 6.10 -0.26
C LEU A 149 -13.63 4.78 -0.69
N ARG A 150 -14.22 4.76 -1.88
CA ARG A 150 -14.81 3.56 -2.47
C ARG A 150 -14.09 3.15 -3.75
N LEU A 151 -13.46 1.98 -3.70
CA LEU A 151 -12.87 1.31 -4.85
C LEU A 151 -13.98 0.51 -5.53
N LEU A 152 -14.04 0.58 -6.86
CA LEU A 152 -15.13 0.01 -7.63
C LEU A 152 -14.60 -0.88 -8.77
N THR A 153 -15.34 -1.94 -9.07
CA THR A 153 -15.18 -2.72 -10.29
C THR A 153 -16.54 -3.02 -10.91
N HIS A 154 -16.59 -3.09 -12.24
CA HIS A 154 -17.78 -3.52 -12.96
C HIS A 154 -17.84 -5.06 -13.11
N ASP A 155 -16.67 -5.71 -13.08
CA ASP A 155 -16.48 -7.14 -13.29
C ASP A 155 -15.45 -7.68 -12.28
N PRO A 156 -15.91 -8.31 -11.18
CA PRO A 156 -15.02 -8.81 -10.14
C PRO A 156 -14.19 -10.02 -10.58
N GLU A 157 -14.57 -10.73 -11.64
CA GLU A 157 -13.84 -11.90 -12.12
C GLU A 157 -12.69 -11.49 -13.05
N ARG A 158 -12.97 -10.60 -14.02
CA ARG A 158 -11.96 -10.15 -15.00
C ARG A 158 -11.13 -8.97 -14.49
N CYS A 159 -11.74 -8.12 -13.66
CA CYS A 159 -11.17 -6.89 -13.13
C CYS A 159 -11.31 -6.83 -11.60
N PRO A 160 -10.77 -7.80 -10.84
CA PRO A 160 -10.96 -7.86 -9.39
C PRO A 160 -10.43 -6.59 -8.72
N LEU A 161 -11.09 -6.19 -7.62
CA LEU A 161 -10.59 -5.14 -6.73
C LEU A 161 -9.23 -5.52 -6.12
N PRO A 162 -8.48 -4.54 -5.57
CA PRO A 162 -7.35 -4.86 -4.72
C PRO A 162 -7.76 -5.84 -3.62
N SER A 163 -6.94 -6.86 -3.36
CA SER A 163 -7.22 -7.87 -2.33
C SER A 163 -7.36 -7.19 -0.98
N PHE A 164 -8.40 -7.58 -0.25
CA PHE A 164 -8.67 -7.11 1.09
C PHE A 164 -7.49 -7.44 2.01
N GLU A 165 -7.02 -8.69 1.93
CA GLU A 165 -5.92 -9.23 2.73
C GLU A 165 -4.61 -8.49 2.45
N LEU A 166 -4.32 -8.19 1.17
CA LEU A 166 -3.13 -7.41 0.79
C LEU A 166 -3.20 -5.98 1.29
N LEU A 167 -4.36 -5.32 1.21
CA LEU A 167 -4.55 -3.99 1.78
C LEU A 167 -4.45 -4.02 3.30
N GLU A 168 -4.98 -5.06 3.96
CA GLU A 168 -4.98 -5.16 5.42
C GLU A 168 -3.57 -5.37 5.98
N ILE A 169 -2.77 -6.28 5.40
CA ILE A 169 -1.38 -6.42 5.83
C ILE A 169 -0.59 -5.15 5.51
N GLN A 170 -0.81 -4.52 4.34
CA GLN A 170 -0.09 -3.31 3.96
C GLN A 170 -0.43 -2.13 4.88
N TRP A 171 -1.68 -2.03 5.34
CA TRP A 171 -2.13 -1.07 6.34
C TRP A 171 -1.29 -1.15 7.63
N TYR A 172 -1.11 -2.36 8.16
CA TYR A 172 -0.30 -2.57 9.36
C TYR A 172 1.18 -2.29 9.11
N LEU A 173 1.73 -2.76 7.98
CA LEU A 173 3.14 -2.58 7.64
C LEU A 173 3.50 -1.12 7.40
N HIS A 174 2.67 -0.36 6.67
CA HIS A 174 2.88 1.09 6.47
C HIS A 174 2.90 1.84 7.79
N ARG A 175 1.96 1.54 8.70
CA ARG A 175 1.91 2.20 10.01
C ARG A 175 3.11 1.84 10.87
N ALA A 176 3.49 0.57 10.93
CA ALA A 176 4.65 0.12 11.69
C ALA A 176 5.94 0.77 11.17
N ALA A 177 6.13 0.82 9.84
CA ALA A 177 7.29 1.45 9.22
C ALA A 177 7.33 2.97 9.41
N ALA A 178 6.18 3.65 9.27
CA ALA A 178 6.12 5.09 9.52
C ALA A 178 6.42 5.44 10.98
N LEU A 179 5.93 4.64 11.94
CA LEU A 179 6.20 4.82 13.37
C LEU A 179 7.65 4.48 13.75
N SER A 180 8.32 3.60 13.02
CA SER A 180 9.74 3.30 13.24
C SER A 180 10.68 4.34 12.62
N GLY A 181 10.14 5.40 12.00
CA GLY A 181 10.91 6.43 11.32
C GLY A 181 11.55 5.95 10.00
N LEU A 182 11.15 4.79 9.49
CA LEU A 182 11.63 4.32 8.19
C LEU A 182 11.06 5.20 7.09
N THR A 183 11.94 5.75 6.26
CA THR A 183 11.57 6.34 4.98
C THR A 183 11.98 5.37 3.89
N ILE A 184 11.11 5.19 2.89
CA ILE A 184 11.50 4.59 1.62
C ILE A 184 11.64 5.76 0.65
N PRO A 185 12.88 6.23 0.37
CA PRO A 185 13.10 7.25 -0.65
C PRO A 185 12.46 6.77 -1.95
N PRO A 186 11.78 7.66 -2.71
CA PRO A 186 11.15 7.29 -3.97
C PRO A 186 12.15 6.72 -5.00
N GLN A 187 13.45 6.92 -4.78
CA GLN A 187 14.54 6.48 -5.65
C GLN A 187 14.93 5.00 -5.50
N ILE A 188 14.54 4.28 -4.44
CA ILE A 188 14.98 2.86 -4.25
C ILE A 188 14.24 1.89 -5.19
N PHE A 189 13.27 2.36 -6.00
CA PHE A 189 12.62 1.54 -7.02
C PHE A 189 13.00 1.89 -8.47
N LEU A 190 13.95 2.80 -8.69
CA LEU A 190 14.37 3.22 -10.04
C LEU A 190 15.90 3.34 -10.18
N SER A 191 16.66 2.30 -9.82
CA SER A 191 18.02 2.11 -10.36
C SER A 191 18.57 0.76 -9.91
N ASP A 192 18.32 -0.28 -10.72
CA ASP A 192 19.22 -1.45 -10.77
C ASP A 192 19.00 -2.31 -12.03
N GLU A 193 17.95 -2.08 -12.82
CA GLU A 193 17.75 -2.78 -14.10
C GLU A 193 18.23 -2.02 -15.35
N ILE A 194 18.59 -0.73 -15.25
CA ILE A 194 19.10 0.02 -16.42
C ILE A 194 20.63 -0.04 -16.51
N GLN A 195 21.35 -0.23 -15.40
CA GLN A 195 22.83 -0.27 -15.44
C GLN A 195 23.43 -1.61 -15.92
N ARG A 196 22.65 -2.69 -16.02
CA ARG A 196 23.17 -4.01 -16.50
C ARG A 196 22.96 -4.29 -17.98
N ARG A 197 22.21 -3.48 -18.72
CA ARG A 197 22.01 -3.69 -20.16
C ARG A 197 22.88 -2.81 -21.06
N GLU A 198 23.51 -1.76 -20.53
CA GLU A 198 24.41 -0.90 -21.31
C GLU A 198 25.90 -1.27 -21.17
N GLY A 199 26.24 -2.30 -20.37
CA GLY A 199 27.63 -2.71 -20.11
C GLY A 199 28.11 -3.98 -20.83
N SER A 200 27.29 -4.62 -21.68
CA SER A 200 27.66 -5.88 -22.37
C SER A 200 27.67 -5.82 -23.89
N GLU A 201 27.52 -4.63 -24.49
CA GLU A 201 27.77 -4.39 -25.92
C GLU A 201 28.77 -3.26 -26.09
N SER A 202 29.97 -3.45 -25.54
CA SER A 202 31.19 -2.67 -25.86
C SER A 202 32.37 -3.35 -25.19
N THR A 203 32.92 -4.38 -25.82
CA THR A 203 34.34 -4.72 -26.05
C THR A 203 34.46 -6.21 -26.33
#